data_AF-A0A7S2BYV6-F1
#
_entry.id   AF-A0A7S2BYV6-F1
#
_cell.length_a   1.000
_cell.length_b   1.000
_cell.length_c   1.000
_cell.angle_alpha   90.00
_cell.angle_beta   90.00
_cell.angle_gamma   90.00
#
_symmetry.space_group_name_H-M   'P 1'
#
loop_
_entity.id
_entity.type
_entity.pdbx_description
1 polymer ?
#
loop_
_entity_poly.entity_id
_entity_poly.type
_entity_poly.pdbx_seq_one_letter_code
_entity_poly.pdbx_strand_id
1 'polypeptide(L)'
;QLPKRWHSAMRQKGVNPDLLRSSPRWSVSMYAALLRLATSQAGPKSRLPLLQPQTLAPASRGPLADVQQAEVLHAHFALLQVFNTSLQLQMMYVWTGYADRPHTLGAQLCELRELIFPEVKHARWSAALDRIAIVRDNAYNKEHPPVSITVNRHRAARERADRRARMKHTIFAQLHDQIHLLPRSQLQRRDRAFKVRFAGEGADDYGGPYREVFTSLCSELQTSAALPMLILSPNGQINQGGNRDRYVIDPSSTTPELLAWLTWPLG
;
A
#
# COMPACT_ATOMS: atom_id res chain seq x y z
N GLN A 1 33.72 -4.12 3.33
CA GLN A 1 33.68 -5.27 4.27
C GLN A 1 32.50 -5.07 5.22
N LEU A 2 31.79 -6.12 5.60
CA LEU A 2 30.64 -6.01 6.52
C LEU A 2 31.11 -5.81 7.98
N PRO A 3 30.34 -5.07 8.81
CA PRO A 3 30.66 -4.91 10.23
C PRO A 3 30.68 -6.26 10.97
N LYS A 4 31.58 -6.43 11.95
CA LYS A 4 31.67 -7.65 12.79
C LYS A 4 30.31 -8.05 13.41
N ARG A 5 29.52 -7.06 13.86
CA ARG A 5 28.19 -7.28 14.43
C ARG A 5 27.21 -7.94 13.45
N TRP A 6 27.35 -7.69 12.14
CA TRP A 6 26.52 -8.32 11.12
C TRP A 6 26.93 -9.77 10.88
N HIS A 7 28.24 -10.05 10.87
CA HIS A 7 28.73 -11.43 10.82
C HIS A 7 28.20 -12.26 12.00
N SER A 8 28.24 -11.73 13.23
CA SER A 8 27.70 -12.41 14.40
C SER A 8 26.18 -12.65 14.30
N ALA A 9 25.41 -11.66 13.84
CA ALA A 9 23.97 -11.80 13.65
C ALA A 9 23.59 -12.84 12.59
N MET A 10 24.37 -12.94 11.51
CA MET A 10 24.19 -14.00 10.49
C MET A 10 24.51 -15.39 11.04
N ARG A 11 25.58 -15.52 11.85
CA ARG A 11 25.93 -16.80 12.50
C ARG A 11 24.86 -17.26 13.48
N GLN A 12 24.25 -16.34 14.23
CA GLN A 12 23.10 -16.63 15.10
C GLN A 12 21.88 -17.16 14.34
N LYS A 13 21.74 -16.79 13.05
CA LYS A 13 20.72 -17.33 12.14
C LYS A 13 21.12 -18.67 11.51
N GLY A 14 22.24 -19.27 11.93
CA GLY A 14 22.71 -20.57 11.44
C GLY A 14 23.31 -20.52 10.03
N VAL A 15 23.83 -19.37 9.60
CA VAL A 15 24.42 -19.22 8.26
C VAL A 15 25.89 -18.80 8.34
N ASN A 16 26.71 -19.35 7.45
CA ASN A 16 28.12 -18.96 7.33
C ASN A 16 28.25 -17.66 6.50
N PRO A 17 28.61 -16.51 7.11
CA PRO A 17 28.74 -15.25 6.39
C PRO A 17 29.95 -15.20 5.45
N ASP A 18 30.91 -16.13 5.58
CA ASP A 18 32.10 -16.16 4.71
C ASP A 18 31.75 -16.58 3.28
N LEU A 19 30.60 -17.23 3.08
CA LEU A 19 30.03 -17.52 1.76
C LEU A 19 29.74 -16.26 0.93
N LEU A 20 29.49 -15.12 1.58
CA LEU A 20 29.31 -13.84 0.89
C LEU A 20 30.61 -13.31 0.26
N ARG A 21 31.78 -13.77 0.74
CA ARG A 21 33.09 -13.37 0.21
C ARG A 21 33.52 -14.24 -0.97
N SER A 22 33.13 -15.51 -0.95
CA SER A 22 33.42 -16.46 -2.03
C SER A 22 32.43 -16.35 -3.19
N SER A 23 31.26 -15.74 -2.98
CA SER A 23 30.24 -15.51 -4.00
C SER A 23 30.51 -14.21 -4.79
N PRO A 24 30.18 -14.16 -6.10
CA PRO A 24 30.21 -12.91 -6.87
C PRO A 24 29.33 -11.83 -6.23
N ARG A 25 29.63 -10.56 -6.51
CA ARG A 25 28.82 -9.45 -5.99
C ARG A 25 27.43 -9.47 -6.62
N TRP A 26 26.41 -9.61 -5.78
CA TRP A 26 25.02 -9.55 -6.20
C TRP A 26 24.59 -8.12 -6.49
N SER A 27 23.87 -7.94 -7.59
CA SER A 27 23.19 -6.68 -7.93
C SER A 27 21.97 -6.46 -7.03
N VAL A 28 21.47 -5.21 -7.00
CA VAL A 28 20.19 -4.88 -6.34
C VAL A 28 19.04 -5.73 -6.92
N SER A 29 19.04 -5.98 -8.23
CA SER A 29 18.02 -6.80 -8.89
C SER A 29 18.03 -8.26 -8.44
N MET A 30 19.20 -8.84 -8.14
CA MET A 30 19.31 -10.19 -7.57
C MET A 30 18.74 -10.26 -6.15
N TYR A 31 19.06 -9.28 -5.30
CA TYR A 31 18.47 -9.22 -3.96
C TYR A 31 16.96 -8.98 -3.99
N ALA A 32 16.46 -8.16 -4.91
CA ALA A 32 15.03 -7.98 -5.13
C ALA A 32 14.37 -9.29 -5.60
N ALA A 33 15.03 -10.06 -6.47
CA ALA A 33 14.57 -11.38 -6.88
C ALA A 33 14.55 -12.37 -5.71
N LEU A 34 15.54 -12.31 -4.81
CA LEU A 34 15.59 -13.13 -3.60
C LEU A 34 14.44 -12.78 -2.65
N LEU A 35 14.13 -11.50 -2.48
CA LEU A 35 12.99 -11.09 -1.67
C LEU A 35 11.67 -11.61 -2.24
N ARG A 36 11.48 -11.52 -3.57
CA ARG A 36 10.30 -12.08 -4.25
C ARG A 36 10.21 -13.59 -4.08
N LEU A 37 11.33 -14.30 -4.23
CA LEU A 37 11.43 -15.75 -4.01
C LEU A 37 11.02 -16.12 -2.58
N ALA A 38 11.63 -15.47 -1.58
CA ALA A 38 11.33 -15.71 -0.18
C ALA A 38 9.86 -15.43 0.16
N THR A 39 9.30 -14.35 -0.38
CA THR A 39 7.88 -14.01 -0.21
C THR A 39 6.98 -15.08 -0.83
N SER A 40 7.33 -15.58 -2.01
CA SER A 40 6.55 -16.62 -2.71
C SER A 40 6.58 -17.97 -1.98
N GLN A 41 7.73 -18.36 -1.41
CA GLN A 41 7.90 -19.65 -0.73
C GLN A 41 7.35 -19.62 0.71
N ALA A 42 7.46 -18.50 1.42
CA ALA A 42 7.01 -18.40 2.79
C ALA A 42 5.47 -18.31 2.92
N GLY A 43 4.78 -17.87 1.86
CA GLY A 43 3.33 -17.68 1.85
C GLY A 43 2.88 -16.38 2.54
N PRO A 44 1.58 -16.04 2.40
CA PRO A 44 1.07 -14.68 2.67
C PRO A 44 1.06 -14.26 4.14
N LYS A 45 1.08 -15.20 5.09
CA LYS A 45 1.07 -14.91 6.54
C LYS A 45 2.46 -14.88 7.17
N SER A 46 3.49 -15.29 6.43
CA SER A 46 4.84 -15.42 6.96
C SER A 46 5.52 -14.06 7.07
N ARG A 47 6.33 -13.91 8.12
CA ARG A 47 7.10 -12.69 8.38
C ARG A 47 8.54 -12.89 7.94
N LEU A 48 8.98 -12.15 6.93
CA LEU A 48 10.32 -12.24 6.37
C LEU A 48 11.45 -12.03 7.40
N PRO A 49 11.32 -11.14 8.41
CA PRO A 49 12.32 -11.03 9.48
C PRO A 49 12.54 -12.32 10.29
N LEU A 50 11.50 -13.15 10.40
CA LEU A 50 11.49 -14.36 11.24
C LEU A 50 11.71 -15.65 10.45
N LEU A 51 11.64 -15.59 9.12
CA LEU A 51 11.84 -16.75 8.25
C LEU A 51 13.27 -17.29 8.45
N GLN A 52 13.40 -18.60 8.66
CA GLN A 52 14.71 -19.24 8.75
C GLN A 52 15.34 -19.28 7.35
N PRO A 53 16.57 -18.77 7.15
CA PRO A 53 17.19 -18.77 5.82
C PRO A 53 17.22 -20.16 5.16
N GLN A 54 17.41 -21.21 5.97
CA GLN A 54 17.55 -22.59 5.53
C GLN A 54 16.29 -23.15 4.84
N THR A 55 15.12 -22.54 5.04
CA THR A 55 13.88 -22.98 4.41
C THR A 55 13.78 -22.53 2.95
N LEU A 56 14.67 -21.65 2.49
CA LEU A 56 14.64 -21.17 1.11
C LEU A 56 15.26 -22.18 0.16
N ALA A 57 14.47 -22.59 -0.84
CA ALA A 57 14.93 -23.42 -1.93
C ALA A 57 15.48 -22.56 -3.10
N PRO A 58 16.52 -23.01 -3.83
CA PRO A 58 17.00 -22.35 -5.04
C PRO A 58 15.90 -22.10 -6.08
N ALA A 59 16.01 -20.99 -6.81
CA ALA A 59 15.04 -20.66 -7.85
C ALA A 59 15.36 -21.41 -9.14
N SER A 60 14.35 -21.95 -9.82
CA SER A 60 14.53 -22.61 -11.12
C SER A 60 14.52 -21.64 -12.31
N ARG A 61 14.13 -20.37 -12.09
CA ARG A 61 13.97 -19.35 -13.15
C ARG A 61 14.35 -17.96 -12.65
N GLY A 62 14.71 -17.09 -13.59
CA GLY A 62 15.00 -15.68 -13.34
C GLY A 62 16.45 -15.42 -12.90
N PRO A 63 16.75 -14.24 -12.34
CA PRO A 63 18.11 -13.80 -12.03
C PRO A 63 18.87 -14.64 -10.99
N LEU A 64 18.19 -15.59 -10.33
CA LEU A 64 18.76 -16.47 -9.32
C LEU A 64 18.92 -17.91 -9.83
N ALA A 65 18.59 -18.21 -11.09
CA ALA A 65 18.67 -19.56 -11.65
C ALA A 65 20.09 -20.13 -11.62
N ASP A 66 21.10 -19.28 -11.74
CA ASP A 66 22.51 -19.69 -11.70
C ASP A 66 23.02 -19.95 -10.28
N VAL A 67 22.26 -19.58 -9.24
CA VAL A 67 22.62 -19.77 -7.83
C VAL A 67 22.18 -21.17 -7.38
N GLN A 68 22.99 -22.17 -7.72
CA GLN A 68 22.71 -23.58 -7.40
C GLN A 68 22.99 -23.94 -5.94
N GLN A 69 23.92 -23.24 -5.28
CA GLN A 69 24.25 -23.46 -3.87
C GLN A 69 23.23 -22.79 -2.95
N ALA A 70 22.43 -23.60 -2.27
CA ALA A 70 21.40 -23.12 -1.34
C ALA A 70 22.03 -22.32 -0.19
N GLU A 71 23.23 -22.67 0.27
CA GLU A 71 23.91 -22.01 1.38
C GLU A 71 24.30 -20.56 1.03
N VAL A 72 24.64 -20.30 -0.24
CA VAL A 72 24.91 -18.94 -0.74
C VAL A 72 23.62 -18.13 -0.71
N LEU A 73 22.52 -18.68 -1.20
CA LEU A 73 21.19 -18.08 -1.14
C LEU A 73 20.80 -17.72 0.31
N HIS A 74 21.01 -18.66 1.24
CA HIS A 74 20.74 -18.48 2.67
C HIS A 74 21.58 -17.35 3.27
N ALA A 75 22.86 -17.24 2.88
CA ALA A 75 23.74 -16.17 3.34
C ALA A 75 23.28 -14.80 2.86
N HIS A 76 22.90 -14.67 1.58
CA HIS A 76 22.36 -13.42 1.04
C HIS A 76 21.01 -13.06 1.66
N PHE A 77 20.16 -14.04 2.00
CA PHE A 77 18.90 -13.77 2.68
C PHE A 77 19.12 -13.34 4.13
N ALA A 78 20.01 -14.01 4.87
CA ALA A 78 20.38 -13.61 6.22
C ALA A 78 20.96 -12.18 6.24
N LEU A 79 21.75 -11.80 5.23
CA LEU A 79 22.22 -10.43 5.06
C LEU A 79 21.07 -9.43 4.88
N LEU A 80 20.07 -9.73 4.04
CA LEU A 80 18.86 -8.90 3.89
C LEU A 80 18.10 -8.76 5.21
N GLN A 81 17.99 -9.83 6.00
CA GLN A 81 17.34 -9.77 7.31
C GLN A 81 18.09 -8.86 8.29
N VAL A 82 19.42 -8.95 8.33
CA VAL A 82 20.26 -8.09 9.18
C VAL A 82 20.20 -6.64 8.73
N PHE A 83 20.21 -6.38 7.42
CA PHE A 83 20.01 -5.05 6.84
C PHE A 83 18.68 -4.45 7.28
N ASN A 84 17.58 -5.18 7.11
CA ASN A 84 16.24 -4.72 7.46
C ASN A 84 16.06 -4.49 8.97
N THR A 85 16.62 -5.37 9.79
CA THR A 85 16.62 -5.19 11.26
C THR A 85 17.37 -3.92 11.67
N SER A 86 18.54 -3.70 11.07
CA SER A 86 19.34 -2.49 11.31
C SER A 86 18.59 -1.23 10.84
N LEU A 87 17.97 -1.31 9.67
CA LEU A 87 17.22 -0.21 9.07
C LEU A 87 16.01 0.17 9.93
N GLN A 88 15.26 -0.80 10.44
CA GLN A 88 14.05 -0.54 11.25
C GLN A 88 14.33 0.39 12.45
N LEU A 89 15.51 0.26 13.08
CA LEU A 89 15.91 1.11 14.21
C LEU A 89 16.32 2.53 13.79
N GLN A 90 16.81 2.69 12.57
CA GLN A 90 17.39 3.93 12.06
C GLN A 90 16.43 4.71 11.16
N MET A 91 15.39 4.06 10.65
CA MET A 91 14.46 4.61 9.66
C MET A 91 13.74 5.88 10.15
N MET A 92 13.70 6.11 11.47
CA MET A 92 13.12 7.33 12.03
C MET A 92 13.94 8.59 11.82
N TYR A 93 15.24 8.44 11.56
CA TYR A 93 16.18 9.54 11.32
C TYR A 93 16.35 9.85 9.82
N VAL A 94 15.73 9.06 8.95
CA VAL A 94 15.85 9.22 7.49
C VAL A 94 14.58 9.88 6.95
N TRP A 95 14.76 11.03 6.29
CA TRP A 95 13.69 11.69 5.57
C TRP A 95 13.62 11.20 4.13
N THR A 96 12.55 10.50 3.76
CA THR A 96 12.35 9.93 2.41
C THR A 96 11.56 10.84 1.47
N GLY A 97 11.31 12.10 1.85
CA GLY A 97 10.52 13.05 1.05
C GLY A 97 11.27 13.67 -0.14
N TYR A 98 12.59 13.54 -0.20
CA TYR A 98 13.44 14.07 -1.28
C TYR A 98 14.02 12.96 -2.15
N ALA A 99 13.15 12.08 -2.66
CA ALA A 99 13.58 10.94 -3.48
C ALA A 99 14.23 11.36 -4.81
N ASP A 100 13.98 12.59 -5.26
CA ASP A 100 14.58 13.26 -6.42
C ASP A 100 16.01 13.75 -6.18
N ARG A 101 16.50 13.77 -4.94
CA ARG A 101 17.82 14.30 -4.57
C ARG A 101 18.80 13.16 -4.23
N PRO A 102 19.55 12.61 -5.20
CA PRO A 102 20.32 11.36 -5.05
C PRO A 102 21.44 11.42 -4.00
N HIS A 103 21.92 12.62 -3.66
CA HIS A 103 22.93 12.82 -2.62
C HIS A 103 22.38 12.65 -1.19
N THR A 104 21.05 12.60 -1.03
CA THR A 104 20.42 12.43 0.28
C THR A 104 20.34 10.95 0.66
N LEU A 105 20.46 10.66 1.96
CA LEU A 105 20.26 9.31 2.49
C LEU A 105 18.84 8.79 2.19
N GLY A 106 17.85 9.69 2.15
CA GLY A 106 16.47 9.38 1.80
C GLY A 106 16.34 8.85 0.37
N ALA A 107 16.92 9.53 -0.61
CA ALA A 107 16.90 9.10 -2.00
C ALA A 107 17.63 7.75 -2.18
N GLN A 108 18.82 7.61 -1.59
CA GLN A 108 19.56 6.34 -1.62
C GLN A 108 18.74 5.18 -1.00
N LEU A 109 18.00 5.45 0.08
CA LEU A 109 17.10 4.45 0.66
C LEU A 109 15.91 4.14 -0.26
N CYS A 110 15.38 5.14 -0.95
CA CYS A 110 14.31 4.97 -1.94
C CYS A 110 14.77 4.16 -3.17
N GLU A 111 16.04 4.24 -3.57
CA GLU A 111 16.62 3.39 -4.61
C GLU A 111 16.68 1.92 -4.16
N LEU A 112 16.93 1.68 -2.87
CA LEU A 112 16.94 0.35 -2.26
C LEU A 112 15.55 -0.14 -1.83
N ARG A 113 14.46 0.54 -2.23
CA ARG A 113 13.09 0.22 -1.76
C ARG A 113 12.68 -1.23 -1.99
N GLU A 114 13.19 -1.89 -3.01
CA GLU A 114 12.89 -3.30 -3.31
C GLU A 114 13.59 -4.28 -2.36
N LEU A 115 14.55 -3.81 -1.57
CA LEU A 115 15.26 -4.62 -0.56
C LEU A 115 14.68 -4.46 0.84
N ILE A 116 13.85 -3.42 1.04
CA ILE A 116 13.23 -3.12 2.32
C ILE A 116 11.95 -3.96 2.48
N PHE A 117 11.91 -4.72 3.56
CA PHE A 117 10.82 -5.62 3.88
C PHE A 117 9.50 -4.85 4.10
N PRO A 118 8.36 -5.38 3.62
CA PRO A 118 7.05 -4.77 3.85
C PRO A 118 6.78 -4.47 5.33
N GLU A 119 7.22 -5.34 6.24
CA GLU A 119 7.05 -5.19 7.68
C GLU A 119 7.77 -3.95 8.22
N VAL A 120 8.98 -3.65 7.72
CA VAL A 120 9.74 -2.46 8.12
C VAL A 120 9.05 -1.19 7.60
N LYS A 121 8.61 -1.20 6.34
CA LYS A 121 7.84 -0.08 5.75
C LYS A 121 6.54 0.16 6.50
N HIS A 122 5.78 -0.91 6.76
CA HIS A 122 4.50 -0.84 7.45
C HIS A 122 4.67 -0.35 8.88
N ALA A 123 5.65 -0.87 9.63
CA ALA A 123 5.92 -0.38 10.99
C ALA A 123 6.22 1.12 11.02
N ARG A 124 7.03 1.63 10.08
CA ARG A 124 7.34 3.06 9.98
C ARG A 124 6.12 3.88 9.57
N TRP A 125 5.38 3.42 8.57
CA TRP A 125 4.16 4.07 8.09
C TRP A 125 3.10 4.17 9.18
N SER A 126 2.79 3.06 9.87
CA SER A 126 1.85 3.02 10.99
C SER A 126 2.28 3.95 12.13
N ALA A 127 3.56 3.93 12.51
CA ALA A 127 4.06 4.82 13.56
C ALA A 127 3.97 6.31 13.17
N ALA A 128 4.11 6.64 11.87
CA ALA A 128 3.90 8.00 11.39
C ALA A 128 2.41 8.38 11.42
N LEU A 129 1.52 7.48 10.99
CA LEU A 129 0.07 7.71 11.05
C LEU A 129 -0.44 7.86 12.49
N ASP A 130 0.00 7.01 13.43
CA ASP A 130 -0.39 7.10 14.84
C ASP A 130 0.06 8.42 15.51
N ARG A 131 1.14 9.05 15.02
CA ARG A 131 1.58 10.38 15.50
C ARG A 131 0.74 11.53 14.94
N ILE A 132 0.20 11.38 13.73
CA ILE A 132 -0.61 12.41 13.06
C ILE A 132 -2.07 12.32 13.51
N ALA A 133 -2.61 11.10 13.59
CA ALA A 133 -3.96 10.83 14.06
C ALA A 133 -3.92 10.49 15.56
N ILE A 134 -3.85 11.53 16.39
CA ILE A 134 -3.80 11.40 17.86
C ILE A 134 -4.92 10.48 18.34
N VAL A 135 -4.57 9.46 19.12
CA VAL A 135 -5.54 8.59 19.81
C VAL A 135 -6.30 9.45 20.80
N ARG A 136 -7.57 9.70 20.50
CA ARG A 136 -8.50 10.38 21.40
C ARG A 136 -9.22 9.34 22.24
N ASP A 137 -9.41 9.65 23.53
CA ASP A 137 -10.16 8.77 24.41
C ASP A 137 -11.65 8.74 24.06
N ASN A 138 -12.38 7.84 24.70
CA ASN A 138 -13.81 7.66 24.46
C ASN A 138 -14.63 8.89 24.88
N ALA A 139 -14.18 9.68 25.85
CA ALA A 139 -14.90 10.87 26.30
C ALA A 139 -14.81 11.97 25.22
N TYR A 140 -13.60 12.27 24.76
CA TYR A 140 -13.36 13.19 23.65
C TYR A 140 -14.14 12.78 22.39
N ASN A 141 -14.17 11.48 22.06
CA ASN A 141 -14.91 11.00 20.89
C ASN A 141 -16.44 11.15 21.02
N LYS A 142 -16.98 11.13 22.24
CA LYS A 142 -18.40 11.42 22.50
C LYS A 142 -18.72 12.91 22.36
N GLU A 143 -17.83 13.77 22.85
CA GLU A 143 -17.96 15.22 22.74
C GLU A 143 -17.71 15.73 21.31
N HIS A 144 -16.85 15.03 20.57
CA HIS A 144 -16.43 15.38 19.21
C HIS A 144 -16.68 14.20 18.26
N PRO A 145 -17.97 13.87 18.01
CA PRO A 145 -18.32 12.76 17.14
C PRO A 145 -17.85 13.04 15.70
N PRO A 146 -17.54 11.98 14.91
CA PRO A 146 -17.21 12.16 13.51
C PRO A 146 -18.39 12.76 12.74
N VAL A 147 -18.09 13.54 11.70
CA VAL A 147 -19.11 14.11 10.80
C VAL A 147 -19.97 12.99 10.23
N SER A 148 -21.28 13.21 10.19
CA SER A 148 -22.23 12.23 9.64
C SER A 148 -22.53 12.55 8.18
N ILE A 149 -22.27 11.59 7.31
CA ILE A 149 -22.46 11.70 5.86
C ILE A 149 -23.62 10.80 5.46
N THR A 150 -24.57 11.37 4.72
CA THR A 150 -25.77 10.65 4.30
C THR A 150 -25.67 10.28 2.83
N VAL A 151 -25.83 9.00 2.51
CA VAL A 151 -25.75 8.47 1.14
C VAL A 151 -27.06 7.80 0.77
N ASN A 152 -27.59 8.10 -0.42
CA ASN A 152 -28.76 7.46 -0.97
C ASN A 152 -28.36 6.53 -2.11
N ARG A 153 -28.21 5.23 -1.81
CA ARG A 153 -27.82 4.22 -2.80
C ARG A 153 -28.95 3.89 -3.79
N HIS A 154 -30.21 4.01 -3.38
CA HIS A 154 -31.35 3.87 -4.30
C HIS A 154 -31.37 4.94 -5.38
N ARG A 155 -31.01 6.18 -5.02
CA ARG A 155 -30.85 7.29 -5.96
C ARG A 155 -29.68 7.05 -6.91
N ALA A 156 -28.58 6.48 -6.42
CA ALA A 156 -27.42 6.13 -7.25
C ALA A 156 -27.75 5.03 -8.26
N ALA A 157 -28.43 3.97 -7.84
CA ALA A 157 -28.80 2.83 -8.68
C ALA A 157 -29.85 3.16 -9.75
N ARG A 158 -30.60 4.26 -9.61
CA ARG A 158 -31.64 4.63 -10.57
C ARG A 158 -31.06 4.87 -11.96
N GLU A 159 -31.60 4.17 -12.96
CA GLU A 159 -31.21 4.35 -14.35
C GLU A 159 -31.60 5.73 -14.88
N ARG A 160 -30.70 6.30 -15.69
CA ARG A 160 -30.85 7.63 -16.29
C ARG A 160 -30.31 7.63 -17.71
N ALA A 161 -31.07 8.20 -18.64
CA ALA A 161 -30.63 8.31 -20.04
C ALA A 161 -29.43 9.25 -20.18
N ASP A 162 -29.44 10.38 -19.48
CA ASP A 162 -28.32 11.32 -19.50
C ASP A 162 -27.15 10.82 -18.64
N ARG A 163 -25.97 10.71 -19.28
CA ARG A 163 -24.73 10.23 -18.64
C ARG A 163 -24.28 11.17 -17.53
N ARG A 164 -24.42 12.48 -17.70
CA ARG A 164 -24.00 13.46 -16.69
C ARG A 164 -24.90 13.39 -15.45
N ALA A 165 -26.21 13.28 -15.64
CA ALA A 165 -27.16 13.08 -14.55
C ALA A 165 -26.91 11.77 -13.80
N ARG A 166 -26.57 10.69 -14.52
CA ARG A 166 -26.15 9.43 -13.88
C ARG A 166 -24.94 9.63 -12.98
N MET A 167 -23.90 10.26 -13.50
CA MET A 167 -22.65 10.56 -12.79
C MET A 167 -22.88 11.39 -11.52
N LYS A 168 -23.73 12.43 -11.56
CA LYS A 168 -24.06 13.31 -10.43
C LYS A 168 -24.81 12.64 -9.27
N HIS A 169 -25.35 11.44 -9.49
CA HIS A 169 -26.11 10.73 -8.47
C HIS A 169 -25.40 9.49 -7.93
N THR A 170 -24.21 9.19 -8.47
CA THR A 170 -23.33 8.14 -7.94
C THR A 170 -23.06 8.34 -6.45
N ILE A 171 -22.79 7.23 -5.75
CA ILE A 171 -22.32 7.26 -4.37
C ILE A 171 -21.03 8.08 -4.28
N PHE A 172 -20.15 7.96 -5.28
CA PHE A 172 -18.96 8.81 -5.37
C PHE A 172 -19.30 10.31 -5.32
N ALA A 173 -20.20 10.80 -6.19
CA ALA A 173 -20.58 12.21 -6.24
C ALA A 173 -21.22 12.67 -4.91
N GLN A 174 -22.12 11.85 -4.35
CA GLN A 174 -22.75 12.14 -3.06
C GLN A 174 -21.76 12.25 -1.89
N LEU A 175 -20.71 11.41 -1.89
CA LEU A 175 -19.63 11.48 -0.92
C LEU A 175 -18.75 12.72 -1.16
N HIS A 176 -18.33 12.95 -2.42
CA HIS A 176 -17.53 14.11 -2.79
C HIS A 176 -18.19 15.41 -2.32
N ASP A 177 -19.47 15.62 -2.64
CA ASP A 177 -20.21 16.84 -2.29
C ASP A 177 -20.24 17.12 -0.78
N GLN A 178 -20.20 16.08 0.06
CA GLN A 178 -20.20 16.21 1.51
C GLN A 178 -18.79 16.28 2.13
N ILE A 179 -17.76 15.74 1.48
CA ILE A 179 -16.41 15.64 2.04
C ILE A 179 -15.49 16.76 1.54
N HIS A 180 -15.65 17.24 0.30
CA HIS A 180 -14.66 18.13 -0.36
C HIS A 180 -14.42 19.47 0.34
N LEU A 181 -15.36 19.95 1.14
CA LEU A 181 -15.24 21.19 1.93
C LEU A 181 -14.87 20.95 3.38
N LEU A 182 -14.77 19.70 3.83
CA LEU A 182 -14.43 19.40 5.22
C LEU A 182 -12.95 19.69 5.47
N PRO A 183 -12.61 20.36 6.59
CA PRO A 183 -11.23 20.55 6.98
C PRO A 183 -10.56 19.20 7.24
N ARG A 184 -9.29 19.08 6.85
CA ARG A 184 -8.50 17.84 7.05
C ARG A 184 -8.53 17.33 8.49
N SER A 185 -8.54 18.24 9.46
CA SER A 185 -8.60 17.91 10.90
C SER A 185 -9.84 17.11 11.30
N GLN A 186 -10.97 17.26 10.60
CA GLN A 186 -12.19 16.48 10.86
C GLN A 186 -12.10 15.07 10.27
N LEU A 187 -11.30 14.86 9.22
CA LEU A 187 -11.11 13.57 8.57
C LEU A 187 -9.95 12.76 9.18
N GLN A 188 -9.01 13.43 9.85
CA GLN A 188 -7.85 12.83 10.52
C GLN A 188 -8.24 12.13 11.83
N ARG A 189 -8.86 10.95 11.72
CA ARG A 189 -9.24 10.10 12.85
C ARG A 189 -8.65 8.70 12.68
N ARG A 190 -8.27 8.05 13.78
CA ARG A 190 -7.61 6.73 13.74
C ARG A 190 -8.52 5.61 13.23
N ASP A 191 -9.80 5.64 13.61
CA ASP A 191 -10.74 4.57 13.27
C ASP A 191 -11.46 4.84 11.94
N ARG A 192 -12.25 5.92 11.90
CA ARG A 192 -13.11 6.29 10.77
C ARG A 192 -13.14 7.80 10.64
N ALA A 193 -12.98 8.30 9.42
CA ALA A 193 -13.00 9.72 9.13
C ALA A 193 -14.40 10.34 9.36
N PHE A 194 -15.46 9.60 9.03
CA PHE A 194 -16.85 10.03 9.14
C PHE A 194 -17.78 8.87 9.51
N LYS A 195 -19.00 9.17 10.00
CA LYS A 195 -20.10 8.21 10.16
C LYS A 195 -20.92 8.18 8.87
N VAL A 196 -21.28 6.99 8.39
CA VAL A 196 -22.17 6.84 7.21
C VAL A 196 -23.60 6.58 7.67
N ARG A 197 -24.56 7.22 7.03
CA ARG A 197 -26.00 6.92 7.13
C ARG A 197 -26.55 6.65 5.74
N PHE A 198 -27.25 5.55 5.55
CA PHE A 198 -27.96 5.32 4.29
C PHE A 198 -29.37 5.89 4.35
N ALA A 199 -29.69 6.79 3.42
CA ALA A 199 -30.98 7.49 3.41
C ALA A 199 -32.12 6.50 3.09
N GLY A 200 -33.12 6.46 3.96
CA GLY A 200 -34.25 5.53 3.82
C GLY A 200 -33.97 4.12 4.32
N GLU A 201 -32.85 3.91 5.01
CA GLU A 201 -32.44 2.60 5.52
C GLU A 201 -32.24 2.66 7.03
N GLY A 202 -32.84 1.71 7.76
CA GLY A 202 -32.73 1.59 9.21
C GLY A 202 -31.45 0.89 9.66
N ALA A 203 -30.29 1.41 9.27
CA ALA A 203 -29.00 0.86 9.69
C ALA A 203 -28.43 1.63 10.89
N ASP A 204 -28.47 1.04 12.08
CA ASP A 204 -27.92 1.62 13.33
C ASP A 204 -26.47 1.18 13.65
N ASP A 205 -25.89 0.29 12.83
CA ASP A 205 -24.54 -0.21 13.06
C ASP A 205 -23.46 0.81 12.67
N TYR A 206 -22.48 1.02 13.57
CA TYR A 206 -21.42 2.03 13.38
C TYR A 206 -20.30 1.61 12.41
N GLY A 207 -20.20 0.34 12.02
CA GLY A 207 -19.07 -0.21 11.25
C GLY A 207 -19.40 -0.76 9.87
N GLY A 208 -20.56 -1.41 9.71
CA GLY A 208 -21.02 -1.97 8.44
C GLY A 208 -21.17 -0.92 7.33
N PRO A 209 -21.93 0.16 7.56
CA PRO A 209 -22.18 1.20 6.56
C PRO A 209 -20.91 1.88 6.05
N TYR A 210 -19.90 2.06 6.91
CA TYR A 210 -18.62 2.64 6.50
C TYR A 210 -17.90 1.74 5.49
N ARG A 211 -17.85 0.41 5.71
CA ARG A 211 -17.23 -0.51 4.75
C ARG A 211 -18.06 -0.63 3.47
N GLU A 212 -19.38 -0.73 3.61
CA GLU A 212 -20.29 -0.84 2.46
C GLU A 212 -20.18 0.35 1.52
N VAL A 213 -20.12 1.59 2.03
CA VAL A 213 -20.05 2.76 1.15
C VAL A 213 -18.78 2.75 0.28
N PHE A 214 -17.64 2.29 0.82
CA PHE A 214 -16.41 2.15 0.04
C PHE A 214 -16.50 0.99 -0.96
N THR A 215 -17.13 -0.13 -0.60
CA THR A 215 -17.38 -1.23 -1.53
C THR A 215 -18.22 -0.74 -2.72
N SER A 216 -19.31 -0.02 -2.46
CA SER A 216 -20.16 0.51 -3.53
C SER A 216 -19.47 1.60 -4.35
N LEU A 217 -18.74 2.51 -3.70
CA LEU A 217 -17.94 3.53 -4.39
C LEU A 217 -16.89 2.88 -5.32
N CYS A 218 -16.19 1.84 -4.86
CA CYS A 218 -15.23 1.11 -5.69
C CYS A 218 -15.91 0.41 -6.88
N SER A 219 -17.10 -0.15 -6.68
CA SER A 219 -17.88 -0.76 -7.77
C SER A 219 -18.29 0.28 -8.83
N GLU A 220 -18.66 1.49 -8.42
CA GLU A 220 -18.99 2.57 -9.35
C GLU A 220 -17.75 3.06 -10.12
N LEU A 221 -16.62 3.25 -9.43
CA LEU A 221 -15.35 3.61 -10.05
C LEU A 221 -14.89 2.61 -11.11
N GLN A 222 -15.17 1.32 -10.90
CA GLN A 222 -14.85 0.23 -11.83
C GLN A 222 -15.84 0.11 -13.00
N THR A 223 -16.94 0.88 -12.98
CA THR A 223 -18.00 0.84 -13.99
C THR A 223 -18.01 2.14 -14.78
N SER A 224 -17.32 2.17 -15.92
CA SER A 224 -17.18 3.40 -16.75
C SER A 224 -18.51 3.98 -17.25
N ALA A 225 -19.57 3.16 -17.28
CA ALA A 225 -20.93 3.62 -17.60
C ALA A 225 -21.57 4.45 -16.47
N ALA A 226 -21.21 4.19 -15.22
CA ALA A 226 -21.66 4.96 -14.05
C ALA A 226 -20.74 6.16 -13.82
N LEU A 227 -19.43 5.93 -13.82
CA LEU A 227 -18.42 6.92 -13.48
C LEU A 227 -17.20 6.77 -14.38
N PRO A 228 -17.04 7.64 -15.40
CA PRO A 228 -15.95 7.52 -16.37
C PRO A 228 -14.68 8.17 -15.84
N MET A 229 -14.10 7.58 -14.79
CA MET A 229 -12.82 8.00 -14.21
C MET A 229 -11.75 6.94 -14.36
N LEU A 230 -12.12 5.66 -14.31
CA LEU A 230 -11.20 4.55 -14.46
C LEU A 230 -11.59 3.65 -15.63
N ILE A 231 -10.56 3.06 -16.23
CA ILE A 231 -10.65 1.99 -17.23
C ILE A 231 -9.76 0.83 -16.80
N LEU A 232 -10.07 -0.38 -17.28
CA LEU A 232 -9.16 -1.51 -17.10
C LEU A 232 -7.79 -1.20 -17.72
N SER A 233 -6.74 -1.75 -17.13
CA SER A 233 -5.39 -1.72 -17.71
C SER A 233 -5.42 -2.28 -19.14
N PRO A 234 -4.46 -1.92 -20.01
CA PRO A 234 -4.41 -2.46 -21.38
C PRO A 234 -4.48 -4.00 -21.40
N ASN A 235 -3.77 -4.64 -20.48
CA ASN A 235 -3.79 -6.09 -20.26
C ASN A 235 -5.16 -6.63 -19.83
N GLY A 236 -5.90 -5.87 -19.01
CA GLY A 236 -7.27 -6.22 -18.60
C GLY A 236 -8.28 -6.12 -19.73
N GLN A 237 -8.15 -5.11 -20.60
CA GLN A 237 -9.04 -4.92 -21.75
C GLN A 237 -8.92 -6.06 -22.76
N ILE A 238 -7.70 -6.53 -23.02
CA ILE A 238 -7.45 -7.68 -23.91
C ILE A 238 -7.45 -9.03 -23.17
N ASN A 239 -7.65 -9.01 -21.84
CA ASN A 239 -7.59 -10.16 -20.94
C ASN A 239 -6.31 -11.03 -21.07
N GLN A 240 -5.14 -10.40 -21.25
CA GLN A 240 -3.85 -11.10 -21.42
C GLN A 240 -2.77 -10.59 -20.46
N GLY A 241 -1.87 -11.48 -20.03
CA GLY A 241 -0.73 -11.13 -19.18
C GLY A 241 -1.08 -10.89 -17.71
N GLY A 242 -0.17 -10.21 -17.00
CA GLY A 242 -0.38 -9.78 -15.62
C GLY A 242 -1.20 -8.49 -15.52
N ASN A 243 -1.66 -8.14 -14.32
CA ASN A 243 -2.40 -6.90 -14.03
C ASN A 243 -3.76 -6.75 -14.75
N ARG A 244 -4.40 -7.86 -15.12
CA ARG A 244 -5.70 -7.87 -15.83
C ARG A 244 -6.86 -7.32 -14.98
N ASP A 245 -6.71 -7.42 -13.66
CA ASP A 245 -7.63 -6.95 -12.62
C ASP A 245 -7.35 -5.50 -12.19
N ARG A 246 -6.38 -4.82 -12.82
CA ARG A 246 -5.98 -3.46 -12.45
C ARG A 246 -6.68 -2.42 -13.31
N TYR A 247 -6.95 -1.27 -12.69
CA TYR A 247 -7.54 -0.11 -13.32
C TYR A 247 -6.54 1.04 -13.38
N VAL A 248 -6.65 1.86 -14.42
CA VAL A 248 -5.89 3.10 -14.61
C VAL A 248 -6.86 4.27 -14.81
N ILE A 249 -6.40 5.50 -14.60
CA ILE A 249 -7.19 6.69 -14.90
C ILE A 249 -7.51 6.69 -16.40
N ASP A 250 -8.76 6.97 -16.74
CA ASP A 250 -9.20 7.14 -18.11
C ASP A 250 -8.66 8.48 -18.66
N PRO A 251 -7.78 8.48 -19.67
CA PRO A 251 -7.23 9.71 -20.24
C PRO A 251 -8.30 10.62 -20.88
N SER A 252 -9.49 10.08 -21.16
CA SER A 252 -10.62 10.85 -21.71
C SER A 252 -11.45 11.59 -20.65
N SER A 253 -11.15 11.41 -19.35
CA SER A 253 -11.81 12.09 -18.22
C SER A 253 -11.39 13.56 -18.07
N THR A 254 -11.52 14.35 -19.13
CA THR A 254 -10.98 15.72 -19.24
C THR A 254 -12.01 16.80 -18.95
N THR A 255 -13.26 16.45 -18.64
CA THR A 255 -14.28 17.45 -18.30
C THR A 255 -13.89 18.19 -17.00
N PRO A 256 -14.20 19.49 -16.87
CA PRO A 256 -13.85 20.26 -15.65
C PRO A 256 -14.34 19.62 -14.35
N GLU A 257 -15.53 19.00 -14.37
CA GLU A 257 -16.14 18.31 -13.23
C GLU A 257 -15.31 17.07 -12.82
N LEU A 258 -14.90 16.24 -13.77
CA LEU A 258 -14.06 15.07 -13.53
C LEU A 258 -12.63 15.44 -13.09
N LEU A 259 -12.06 16.48 -13.70
CA LEU A 259 -10.74 16.99 -13.30
C LEU A 259 -10.78 17.53 -11.87
N ALA A 260 -11.82 18.29 -11.51
CA ALA A 260 -12.00 18.77 -10.14
C ALA A 260 -12.09 17.61 -9.12
N TRP A 261 -12.80 16.54 -9.45
CA TRP A 261 -12.90 15.34 -8.60
C TRP A 261 -11.57 14.61 -8.42
N LEU A 262 -10.69 14.61 -9.43
CA LEU A 262 -9.35 14.00 -9.35
C LEU A 262 -8.33 14.88 -8.61
N THR A 263 -8.54 16.20 -8.64
CA THR A 263 -7.54 17.19 -8.18
C THR A 263 -7.82 17.75 -6.79
N TRP A 264 -8.67 17.08 -6.00
CA TRP A 264 -9.11 17.43 -4.64
C TRP A 264 -8.39 18.66 -4.08
N PRO A 265 -9.08 19.81 -3.87
CA PRO A 265 -8.41 21.07 -3.57
C PRO A 265 -7.42 20.86 -2.42
N LEU A 266 -6.14 20.88 -2.78
CA LEU A 266 -5.05 20.91 -1.82
C LEU A 266 -5.09 22.31 -1.22
N GLY A 267 -5.97 22.51 -0.25
CA GLY A 267 -5.86 23.62 0.71
C GLY A 267 -4.55 23.54 1.47
#